data_AF-A0A3E0NKG3-F1
#
_entry.id   AF-A0A3E0NKG3-F1
#
_cell.length_a   1.000
_cell.length_b   1.000
_cell.length_c   1.000
_cell.angle_alpha   90.00
_cell.angle_beta   90.00
_cell.angle_gamma   90.00
#
_symmetry.space_group_name_H-M   'P 1'
#
loop_
_entity.id
_entity.type
_entity.pdbx_description
1 polymer ?
#
loop_
_entity_poly.entity_id
_entity_poly.type
_entity_poly.pdbx_seq_one_letter_code
_entity_poly.pdbx_strand_id
1 'polypeptide(L)'
;MGTGELYFDFAAIMFTAFCGAFVYLVLYLHKEGKREGFPIRHDGIVDNYSDGVGGLPDPKTYKLAHGQGERTVPGPMPEQYELKAKPTHAHPGAPLEPTGDPMVDGVGPAAYAIRPEHPDLTVDGEPRIVPLRVDADHKVHGNDPDPRGKAV
;
A
#
# COMPACT_ATOMS: atom_id res chain seq x y z
N MET A 1 1.78 -2.46 -57.52
CA MET A 1 2.03 -2.91 -56.14
C MET A 1 3.38 -2.31 -55.74
N GLY A 2 3.35 -1.07 -55.23
CA GLY A 2 4.55 -0.29 -54.93
C GLY A 2 5.15 -0.75 -53.61
N THR A 3 6.43 -1.12 -53.65
CA THR A 3 7.24 -1.57 -52.53
C THR A 3 7.55 -0.40 -51.59
N GLY A 4 7.06 -0.47 -50.36
CA GLY A 4 7.69 0.20 -49.20
C GLY A 4 7.55 1.72 -49.10
N GLU A 5 6.41 2.32 -49.46
CA GLU A 5 6.13 3.70 -49.07
C GLU A 5 5.60 3.75 -47.63
N LEU A 6 6.39 4.32 -46.72
CA LEU A 6 5.93 4.71 -45.39
C LEU A 6 4.85 5.78 -45.56
N TYR A 7 3.59 5.39 -45.44
CA TYR A 7 2.45 6.30 -45.49
C TYR A 7 2.48 7.18 -44.22
N PHE A 8 3.02 8.39 -44.34
CA PHE A 8 3.19 9.34 -43.24
C PHE A 8 2.08 10.39 -43.29
N ASP A 9 0.92 10.03 -42.74
CA ASP A 9 -0.23 10.93 -42.59
C ASP A 9 -0.45 11.34 -41.13
N PHE A 10 -1.37 12.30 -40.91
CA PHE A 10 -1.65 12.81 -39.56
C PHE A 10 -2.18 11.72 -38.62
N ALA A 11 -2.95 10.76 -39.13
CA ALA A 11 -3.50 9.69 -38.31
C ALA A 11 -2.39 8.75 -37.82
N ALA A 12 -1.46 8.37 -38.69
CA ALA A 12 -0.29 7.57 -38.33
C ALA A 12 0.58 8.28 -37.28
N ILE A 13 0.83 9.59 -37.43
CA ILE A 13 1.61 10.38 -36.46
C ILE A 13 0.92 10.41 -35.09
N MET A 14 -0.38 10.69 -35.04
CA MET A 14 -1.13 10.74 -33.79
C MET A 14 -1.19 9.39 -33.09
N PHE A 15 -1.36 8.30 -33.85
CA PHE A 15 -1.32 6.94 -33.30
C PHE A 15 0.05 6.62 -32.70
N THR A 16 1.14 6.91 -33.41
CA THR A 16 2.50 6.68 -32.90
C THR A 16 2.79 7.52 -31.66
N ALA A 17 2.39 8.81 -31.64
CA ALA A 17 2.54 9.68 -30.49
C ALA A 17 1.75 9.18 -29.27
N PHE A 18 0.51 8.72 -29.49
CA PHE A 18 -0.30 8.09 -28.45
C PHE A 18 0.38 6.85 -27.88
N CYS A 19 0.87 5.93 -28.74
CA CYS A 19 1.58 4.75 -28.29
C CYS A 19 2.83 5.11 -27.46
N GLY A 20 3.59 6.12 -27.90
CA GLY A 20 4.75 6.62 -27.14
C GLY A 20 4.35 7.17 -25.77
N ALA A 21 3.31 8.01 -25.71
CA ALA A 21 2.78 8.54 -24.46
C ALA A 21 2.24 7.45 -23.53
N PHE A 22 1.59 6.42 -24.09
CA PHE A 22 1.08 5.28 -23.33
C PHE A 22 2.21 4.44 -22.75
N VAL A 23 3.26 4.12 -23.52
CA VAL A 23 4.44 3.40 -23.02
C VAL A 23 5.11 4.21 -21.91
N TYR A 24 5.27 5.52 -22.09
CA TYR A 24 5.78 6.40 -21.04
C TYR A 24 4.91 6.34 -19.77
N LEU A 25 3.58 6.41 -19.90
CA LEU A 25 2.66 6.32 -18.77
C LEU A 25 2.79 4.99 -18.02
N VAL A 26 2.92 3.87 -18.73
CA VAL A 26 3.13 2.55 -18.10
C VAL A 26 4.43 2.54 -17.29
N LEU A 27 5.52 3.07 -17.84
CA LEU A 27 6.81 3.15 -17.14
C LEU A 27 6.72 4.07 -15.90
N TYR A 28 6.02 5.20 -16.03
CA TYR A 28 5.78 6.13 -14.92
C TYR A 28 4.97 5.48 -13.80
N LEU A 29 3.83 4.86 -14.12
CA LEU A 29 2.98 4.17 -13.14
C LEU A 29 3.67 2.98 -12.50
N HIS A 30 4.47 2.23 -13.27
CA HIS A 30 5.29 1.15 -12.71
C HIS A 30 6.27 1.66 -11.66
N LYS A 31 6.88 2.83 -11.88
CA LYS A 31 7.79 3.47 -10.92
C LYS A 31 7.03 4.03 -9.71
N GLU A 32 5.88 4.68 -9.90
CA GLU A 32 5.03 5.17 -8.81
C GLU A 32 4.46 4.04 -7.94
N GLY A 33 4.19 2.87 -8.51
CA GLY A 33 3.75 1.68 -7.80
C GLY A 33 4.75 1.13 -6.77
N LYS A 34 5.99 1.63 -6.77
CA LYS A 34 7.08 1.18 -5.87
C LYS A 34 7.33 2.11 -4.69
N ARG A 35 6.43 3.03 -4.37
CA ARG A 35 6.62 3.95 -3.23
C ARG A 35 6.52 3.26 -1.86
N GLU A 36 5.92 2.07 -1.80
CA GLU A 36 5.72 1.30 -0.57
C GLU A 36 6.15 -0.16 -0.80
N GLY A 37 6.76 -0.78 0.22
CA GLY A 37 7.17 -2.19 0.17
C GLY A 37 8.43 -2.48 -0.66
N PHE A 38 9.11 -1.45 -1.17
CA PHE A 38 10.40 -1.57 -1.86
C PHE A 38 11.54 -0.97 -1.01
N PRO A 39 12.79 -1.45 -1.16
CA PRO A 39 13.21 -2.55 -2.04
C PRO A 39 12.69 -3.92 -1.59
N ILE A 40 12.50 -4.83 -2.55
CA ILE A 40 12.01 -6.19 -2.30
C ILE A 40 13.05 -6.95 -1.48
N ARG A 41 12.59 -7.70 -0.47
CA ARG A 41 13.41 -8.67 0.24
C ARG A 41 13.29 -10.03 -0.42
N HIS A 42 14.43 -10.63 -0.74
CA HIS A 42 14.48 -11.97 -1.33
C HIS A 42 14.77 -13.02 -0.24
N ASP A 43 14.11 -14.16 -0.36
CA ASP A 43 14.42 -15.36 0.41
C ASP A 43 15.43 -16.16 -0.42
N GLY A 44 16.73 -15.90 -0.25
CA GLY A 44 17.81 -16.55 -1.02
C GLY A 44 18.89 -15.61 -1.58
N ILE A 45 19.48 -15.99 -2.72
CA ILE A 45 20.55 -15.20 -3.37
C ILE A 45 19.97 -13.84 -3.79
N VAL A 46 20.60 -12.77 -3.31
CA VAL A 46 20.23 -11.39 -3.62
C VAL A 46 20.68 -11.09 -5.04
N ASP A 47 19.75 -11.03 -5.98
CA ASP A 47 20.00 -10.50 -7.31
C ASP A 47 19.89 -8.96 -7.29
N ASN A 48 20.57 -8.31 -8.26
CA ASN A 48 20.64 -6.85 -8.40
C ASN A 48 19.30 -6.16 -8.76
N TYR A 49 18.16 -6.85 -8.60
CA TYR A 49 16.82 -6.42 -9.02
C TYR A 49 15.88 -6.10 -7.86
N SER A 50 16.40 -5.89 -6.64
CA SER A 50 15.59 -5.52 -5.46
C SER A 50 14.73 -4.26 -5.67
N ASP A 51 15.18 -3.35 -6.53
CA ASP A 51 14.49 -2.10 -6.87
C ASP A 51 13.51 -2.26 -8.05
N GLY A 52 13.48 -3.45 -8.65
CA GLY A 52 12.75 -3.78 -9.87
C GLY A 52 13.25 -3.02 -11.11
N VAL A 53 12.58 -3.23 -12.24
CA VAL A 53 12.93 -2.59 -13.52
C VAL A 53 12.64 -1.09 -13.48
N GLY A 54 13.61 -0.25 -13.84
CA GLY A 54 13.45 1.22 -13.86
C GLY A 54 13.72 1.92 -12.51
N GLY A 55 14.20 1.17 -11.51
CA GLY A 55 14.61 1.70 -10.20
C GLY A 55 13.45 2.21 -9.34
N LEU A 56 13.81 2.84 -8.22
CA LEU A 56 12.87 3.46 -7.29
C LEU A 56 12.46 4.88 -7.71
N PRO A 57 11.22 5.30 -7.40
CA PRO A 57 10.80 6.70 -7.53
C PRO A 57 11.59 7.61 -6.59
N ASP A 58 11.78 8.86 -7.01
CA ASP A 58 12.34 9.87 -6.12
C ASP A 58 11.40 10.06 -4.91
N PRO A 59 11.95 10.24 -3.69
CA PRO A 59 11.15 10.43 -2.49
C PRO A 59 10.19 11.62 -2.62
N LYS A 60 8.93 11.39 -2.25
CA LYS A 60 7.89 12.41 -2.15
C LYS A 60 7.47 12.58 -0.70
N THR A 61 7.39 13.82 -0.25
CA THR A 61 7.02 14.18 1.11
C THR A 61 5.57 14.68 1.16
N TYR A 62 4.77 14.04 2.01
CA TYR A 62 3.40 14.43 2.36
C TYR A 62 3.42 15.20 3.67
N LYS A 63 2.95 16.44 3.65
CA LYS A 63 2.73 17.24 4.85
C LYS A 63 1.39 16.85 5.46
N LEU A 64 1.42 16.30 6.67
CA LEU A 64 0.22 15.83 7.34
C LEU A 64 -0.51 17.02 8.00
N ALA A 65 -1.84 16.94 8.03
CA ALA A 65 -2.67 17.94 8.67
C ALA A 65 -2.47 17.95 10.19
N HIS A 66 -2.96 19.01 10.85
CA HIS A 66 -3.01 19.12 12.31
C HIS A 66 -1.66 18.91 13.03
N GLY A 67 -0.55 19.23 12.37
CA GLY A 67 0.78 19.13 12.97
C GLY A 67 1.27 17.70 13.19
N GLN A 68 0.69 16.70 12.53
CA GLN A 68 1.13 15.29 12.62
C GLN A 68 2.48 15.02 11.92
N GLY A 69 3.18 16.07 11.47
CA GLY A 69 4.50 15.99 10.86
C GLY A 69 4.45 15.76 9.35
N GLU A 70 5.46 15.07 8.83
CA GLU A 70 5.63 14.78 7.41
C GLU A 70 5.92 13.30 7.20
N ARG A 71 5.43 12.74 6.08
CA ARG A 71 5.69 11.36 5.66
C ARG A 71 6.35 11.36 4.30
N THR A 72 7.54 10.77 4.20
CA THR A 72 8.31 10.68 2.94
C THR A 72 8.35 9.25 2.43
N VAL A 73 8.02 9.05 1.14
CA VAL A 73 8.00 7.72 0.49
C VAL A 73 8.60 7.77 -0.93
N PRO A 74 9.42 6.78 -1.34
CA PRO A 74 9.94 5.67 -0.54
C PRO A 74 10.87 6.19 0.58
N GLY A 75 10.89 5.46 1.69
CA GLY A 75 11.62 5.82 2.91
C GLY A 75 12.02 4.57 3.69
N PRO A 76 12.71 4.73 4.83
CA PRO A 76 13.09 3.59 5.66
C PRO A 76 11.85 2.82 6.14
N MET A 77 11.90 1.50 6.05
CA MET A 77 10.84 0.64 6.60
C MET A 77 10.84 0.76 8.13
N PRO A 78 9.68 0.93 8.77
CA PRO A 78 9.60 0.94 10.23
C PRO A 78 10.06 -0.41 10.80
N GLU A 79 10.62 -0.38 12.01
CA GLU A 79 10.95 -1.59 12.76
C GLU A 79 9.72 -2.49 12.87
N GLN A 80 9.89 -3.79 12.64
CA GLN A 80 8.83 -4.79 12.69
C GLN A 80 8.86 -5.53 14.03
N TYR A 81 7.71 -6.04 14.46
CA TYR A 81 7.63 -6.92 15.62
C TYR A 81 8.23 -8.30 15.31
N GLU A 82 8.52 -9.06 16.36
CA GLU A 82 9.04 -10.43 16.21
C GLU A 82 8.02 -11.34 15.51
N LEU A 83 8.43 -11.94 14.38
CA LEU A 83 7.59 -12.86 13.64
C LEU A 83 7.63 -14.26 14.27
N LYS A 84 6.56 -14.65 14.95
CA LYS A 84 6.39 -15.99 15.58
C LYS A 84 5.90 -17.05 14.58
N ALA A 85 6.62 -17.21 13.49
CA ALA A 85 6.35 -18.21 12.47
C ALA A 85 7.65 -18.75 11.87
N LYS A 86 7.65 -20.01 11.42
CA LYS A 86 8.81 -20.66 10.80
C LYS A 86 8.45 -21.26 9.44
N PRO A 87 9.38 -21.30 8.48
CA PRO A 87 9.15 -22.01 7.23
C PRO A 87 8.84 -23.48 7.47
N THR A 88 7.82 -24.00 6.79
CA THR A 88 7.47 -25.43 6.83
C THR A 88 8.56 -26.30 6.20
N HIS A 89 9.35 -25.74 5.27
CA HIS A 89 10.41 -26.42 4.54
C HIS A 89 11.58 -25.45 4.25
N ALA A 90 12.78 -26.00 4.01
CA ALA A 90 14.01 -25.23 3.80
C ALA A 90 14.24 -24.79 2.33
N HIS A 91 13.20 -24.37 1.62
CA HIS A 91 13.31 -23.81 0.27
C HIS A 91 12.60 -22.45 0.19
N PRO A 92 13.11 -21.51 -0.63
CA PRO A 92 12.47 -20.21 -0.82
C PRO A 92 11.01 -20.33 -1.24
N GLY A 93 10.16 -19.50 -0.63
CA GLY A 93 8.72 -19.48 -0.93
C GLY A 93 7.91 -20.59 -0.23
N ALA A 94 8.54 -21.41 0.62
CA ALA A 94 7.80 -22.30 1.51
C ALA A 94 6.88 -21.48 2.44
N PRO A 95 5.64 -21.92 2.68
CA PRO A 95 4.75 -21.22 3.60
C PRO A 95 5.29 -21.24 5.03
N LEU A 96 4.89 -20.24 5.81
CA LEU A 96 5.24 -20.11 7.22
C LEU A 96 4.14 -20.73 8.09
N GLU A 97 4.53 -21.51 9.09
CA GLU A 97 3.65 -22.05 10.12
C GLU A 97 3.86 -21.31 11.45
N PRO A 98 2.77 -20.87 12.13
CA PRO A 98 2.84 -20.24 13.45
C PRO A 98 3.55 -21.14 14.47
N THR A 99 4.39 -20.56 15.32
CA THR A 99 5.10 -21.32 16.37
C THR A 99 4.35 -21.39 17.70
N GLY A 100 3.26 -20.65 17.84
CA GLY A 100 2.51 -20.46 19.09
C GLY A 100 1.00 -20.39 18.85
N ASP A 101 0.33 -19.44 19.52
CA ASP A 101 -1.10 -19.20 19.34
C ASP A 101 -1.31 -18.15 18.22
N PRO A 102 -1.77 -18.57 17.02
CA PRO A 102 -1.93 -17.67 15.89
C PRO A 102 -2.97 -16.57 16.14
N MET A 103 -3.87 -16.72 17.12
CA MET A 103 -4.88 -15.71 17.45
C MET A 103 -4.32 -14.51 18.20
N VAL A 104 -3.15 -14.66 18.84
CA VAL A 104 -2.50 -13.62 19.65
C VAL A 104 -1.20 -13.15 19.01
N ASP A 105 -0.52 -14.03 18.28
CA ASP A 105 0.83 -13.79 17.78
C ASP A 105 0.91 -12.87 16.55
N GLY A 106 -0.24 -12.46 15.98
CA GLY A 106 -0.29 -11.47 14.91
C GLY A 106 0.36 -11.96 13.61
N VAL A 107 0.12 -13.22 13.24
CA VAL A 107 0.73 -13.85 12.05
C VAL A 107 -0.32 -14.18 10.99
N GLY A 108 0.08 -14.18 9.71
CA GLY A 108 -0.82 -14.49 8.60
C GLY A 108 -2.06 -13.58 8.58
N PRO A 109 -3.29 -14.12 8.63
CA PRO A 109 -4.52 -13.32 8.66
C PRO A 109 -4.68 -12.41 9.88
N ALA A 110 -3.97 -12.70 10.99
CA ALA A 110 -4.00 -11.87 12.20
C ALA A 110 -2.91 -10.78 12.22
N ALA A 111 -2.08 -10.69 11.17
CA ALA A 111 -1.02 -9.69 11.08
C ALA A 111 -1.57 -8.26 10.96
N TYR A 112 -0.83 -7.30 11.50
CA TYR A 112 -1.17 -5.88 11.46
C TYR A 112 0.06 -5.04 11.14
N ALA A 113 -0.16 -3.84 10.60
CA ALA A 113 0.92 -2.89 10.35
C ALA A 113 1.19 -2.04 11.59
N ILE A 114 2.47 -1.75 11.87
CA ILE A 114 2.86 -0.78 12.90
C ILE A 114 2.58 0.61 12.36
N ARG A 115 1.44 1.17 12.79
CA ARG A 115 0.99 2.52 12.43
C ARG A 115 1.36 3.50 13.54
N PRO A 116 1.41 4.80 13.25
CA PRO A 116 1.62 5.81 14.28
C PRO A 116 0.57 5.77 15.41
N GLU A 117 1.04 5.85 16.66
CA GLU A 117 0.23 5.77 17.89
C GLU A 117 -0.46 7.11 18.24
N HIS A 118 -1.31 7.58 17.34
CA HIS A 118 -2.15 8.76 17.53
C HIS A 118 -3.46 8.61 16.74
N PRO A 119 -4.57 9.20 17.22
CA PRO A 119 -5.85 9.04 16.57
C PRO A 119 -5.85 9.68 15.18
N ASP A 120 -6.64 9.10 14.31
CA ASP A 120 -7.05 9.77 13.08
C ASP A 120 -7.97 10.94 13.42
N LEU A 121 -7.85 12.06 12.71
CA LEU A 121 -8.52 13.30 13.04
C LEU A 121 -9.55 13.69 11.98
N THR A 122 -10.62 14.36 12.41
CA THR A 122 -11.54 15.07 11.53
C THR A 122 -10.87 16.30 10.93
N VAL A 123 -11.54 16.95 9.98
CA VAL A 123 -11.05 18.21 9.37
C VAL A 123 -10.85 19.32 10.40
N ASP A 124 -11.60 19.27 11.50
CA ASP A 124 -11.51 20.26 12.59
C ASP A 124 -10.49 19.85 13.68
N GLY A 125 -9.86 18.69 13.54
CA GLY A 125 -8.81 18.21 14.44
C GLY A 125 -9.27 17.38 15.63
N GLU A 126 -10.53 16.94 15.66
CA GLU A 126 -11.07 16.06 16.71
C GLU A 126 -10.82 14.58 16.38
N PRO A 127 -10.69 13.67 17.35
CA PRO A 127 -10.59 12.24 17.08
C PRO A 127 -11.78 11.73 16.25
N ARG A 128 -11.49 11.18 15.07
CA ARG A 128 -12.51 10.80 14.09
C ARG A 128 -13.37 9.62 14.51
N ILE A 129 -12.81 8.69 15.27
CA ILE A 129 -13.50 7.47 15.72
C ILE A 129 -13.63 7.52 17.24
N VAL A 130 -14.87 7.68 17.70
CA VAL A 130 -15.22 7.77 19.12
C VAL A 130 -16.48 6.93 19.41
N PRO A 131 -16.69 6.47 20.66
CA PRO A 131 -17.94 5.82 21.03
C PRO A 131 -19.09 6.84 21.09
N LEU A 132 -20.32 6.39 20.81
CA LEU A 132 -21.55 7.22 20.87
C LEU A 132 -21.84 7.87 22.24
N ARG A 133 -21.15 7.47 23.31
CA ARG A 133 -21.25 8.16 24.61
C ARG A 133 -20.49 9.48 24.67
N VAL A 134 -19.54 9.68 23.74
CA VAL A 134 -18.72 10.90 23.61
C VAL A 134 -19.32 11.82 22.54
N ASP A 135 -19.84 11.24 21.47
CA ASP A 135 -20.48 11.95 20.36
C ASP A 135 -22.00 12.02 20.56
N ALA A 136 -22.48 13.11 21.15
CA ALA A 136 -23.89 13.31 21.49
C ALA A 136 -24.76 13.66 20.27
N ASP A 137 -24.16 14.07 19.16
CA ASP A 137 -24.87 14.52 17.96
C ASP A 137 -25.25 13.35 17.05
N HIS A 138 -24.49 12.25 17.11
CA HIS A 138 -24.77 11.04 16.34
C HIS A 138 -25.71 10.08 17.05
N LYS A 139 -26.62 9.49 16.27
CA LYS A 139 -27.59 8.49 16.74
C LYS A 139 -27.80 7.40 15.71
N VAL A 140 -28.16 6.21 16.19
CA VAL A 140 -28.69 5.15 15.32
C VAL A 140 -29.96 5.67 14.65
N HIS A 141 -30.06 5.48 13.34
CA HIS A 141 -31.22 5.91 12.58
C HIS A 141 -32.48 5.15 13.03
N GLY A 142 -33.63 5.82 13.09
CA GLY A 142 -34.84 5.27 13.72
C GLY A 142 -35.44 4.05 13.00
N ASN A 143 -35.08 3.82 11.74
CA ASN A 143 -35.52 2.66 10.98
C ASN A 143 -34.55 1.47 11.07
N ASP A 144 -33.43 1.61 11.79
CA ASP A 144 -32.43 0.56 11.95
C ASP A 144 -32.48 -0.02 13.37
N PRO A 145 -32.23 -1.32 13.54
CA PRO A 145 -32.20 -1.93 14.86
C PRO A 145 -31.00 -1.42 15.66
N ASP A 146 -31.27 -0.86 16.83
CA ASP A 146 -30.21 -0.47 17.77
C ASP A 146 -29.47 -1.73 18.28
N PRO A 147 -28.15 -1.86 18.02
CA PRO A 147 -27.38 -3.02 18.46
C PRO A 147 -27.12 -3.03 19.97
N ARG A 148 -27.32 -1.91 20.68
CA ARG A 148 -27.07 -1.81 22.11
C ARG A 148 -28.05 -2.69 22.89
N GLY A 149 -27.52 -3.57 23.74
CA GLY A 149 -28.31 -4.53 24.53
C GLY A 149 -28.68 -5.82 23.78
N LYS A 150 -28.19 -6.03 22.55
CA LYS A 150 -28.30 -7.31 21.84
C LYS A 150 -27.22 -8.30 22.29
N ALA A 151 -27.51 -9.59 22.18
CA ALA A 151 -26.52 -10.64 22.37
C ALA A 151 -25.53 -10.68 21.18
N VAL A 152 -24.29 -11.10 21.45
CA VAL A 152 -23.21 -11.28 20.47
C VAL A 152 -23.03 -12.76 20.19
#